data_AF-A0A380MVJ0-F1
#
_entry.id   AF-A0A380MVJ0-F1
#
_cell.length_a   1.000
_cell.length_b   1.000
_cell.length_c   1.000
_cell.angle_alpha   90.00
_cell.angle_beta   90.00
_cell.angle_gamma   90.00
#
_symmetry.space_group_name_H-M   'P 1'
#
loop_
_entity.id
_entity.type
_entity.pdbx_description
1 polymer ?
#
loop_
_entity_poly.entity_id
_entity_poly.type
_entity_poly.pdbx_seq_one_letter_code
_entity_poly.pdbx_strand_id
1 'polypeptide(L)'
;MNTEQKVRLRELIIQQAKFTGTPKKLFDGGGLFLYITKSGKYWYYRYRYQGKDKVLSLGKYPVISLKKARELHIAAKSVLLAGDDPNQEKEQAKAKRTATRQSFRAIADEWYQHKKPGWKNPKHAQQVINTLTTYVFPHIGDRDITHIMPVEVFQILSAISDKPETASRVKQRINAVFDFAIQTGRTTYIVQSSKTQPNPKQIKE
;
A
#
# COMPACT_ATOMS: atom_id res chain seq x y z
N MET A 1 -43.06 -19.60 18.53
CA MET A 1 -41.93 -18.67 18.72
C MET A 1 -40.66 -19.45 18.42
N ASN A 2 -40.11 -19.28 17.21
CA ASN A 2 -39.07 -20.18 16.69
C ASN A 2 -37.69 -19.73 17.16
N THR A 3 -37.07 -20.55 18.01
CA THR A 3 -35.77 -20.32 18.62
C THR A 3 -34.69 -20.43 17.53
N GLU A 4 -34.24 -19.31 16.98
CA GLU A 4 -33.05 -19.28 16.10
C GLU A 4 -31.82 -19.69 16.91
N GLN A 5 -31.53 -20.99 16.95
CA GLN A 5 -30.25 -21.51 17.40
C GLN A 5 -29.16 -20.83 16.59
N LYS A 6 -28.42 -19.96 17.27
CA LYS A 6 -27.30 -19.17 16.78
C LYS A 6 -26.10 -20.10 16.55
N VAL A 7 -26.18 -20.96 15.54
CA VAL A 7 -25.15 -21.99 15.27
C VAL A 7 -23.89 -21.33 14.73
N ARG A 8 -22.84 -21.35 15.54
CA ARG A 8 -21.47 -20.99 15.16
C ARG A 8 -21.00 -21.87 14.00
N LEU A 9 -20.36 -21.31 12.97
CA LEU A 9 -19.96 -22.09 11.80
C LEU A 9 -18.86 -23.11 12.14
N ARG A 10 -18.91 -24.23 11.43
CA ARG A 10 -17.92 -25.30 11.44
C ARG A 10 -17.31 -25.45 10.05
N GLU A 11 -16.07 -25.92 9.98
CA GLU A 11 -15.31 -26.03 8.72
C GLU A 11 -16.03 -26.89 7.67
N LEU A 12 -16.64 -28.00 8.10
CA LEU A 12 -17.40 -28.91 7.22
C LEU A 12 -18.58 -28.19 6.52
N ILE A 13 -19.31 -27.36 7.25
CA ILE A 13 -20.44 -26.58 6.70
C ILE A 13 -19.93 -25.61 5.64
N ILE A 14 -18.80 -24.95 5.92
CA ILE A 14 -18.18 -23.97 5.00
C ILE A 14 -17.70 -24.66 3.73
N GLN A 15 -17.07 -25.84 3.84
CA GLN A 15 -16.59 -26.61 2.69
C GLN A 15 -17.73 -27.07 1.80
N GLN A 16 -18.78 -27.65 2.38
CA GLN A 16 -19.94 -28.18 1.67
C GLN A 16 -20.82 -27.08 1.05
N ALA A 17 -20.81 -25.87 1.60
CA ALA A 17 -21.64 -24.80 1.10
C ALA A 17 -21.25 -24.41 -0.33
N LYS A 18 -22.22 -24.44 -1.25
CA LYS A 18 -22.03 -24.11 -2.66
C LYS A 18 -23.03 -23.02 -3.09
N PHE A 19 -22.71 -22.32 -4.16
CA PHE A 19 -23.65 -21.40 -4.79
C PHE A 19 -24.76 -22.20 -5.48
N THR A 20 -26.01 -21.86 -5.20
CA THR A 20 -27.20 -22.57 -5.73
C THR A 20 -28.10 -21.65 -6.55
N GLY A 21 -27.52 -20.71 -7.30
CA GLY A 21 -28.25 -19.74 -8.13
C GLY A 21 -28.48 -18.38 -7.46
N THR A 22 -28.54 -18.31 -6.13
CA THR A 22 -28.67 -17.06 -5.37
C THR A 22 -27.55 -16.89 -4.34
N PRO A 23 -27.04 -15.66 -4.11
CA PRO A 23 -26.03 -15.42 -3.07
C PRO A 23 -26.58 -15.73 -1.68
N LYS A 24 -25.75 -16.36 -0.84
CA LYS A 24 -26.15 -16.80 0.52
C LYS A 24 -25.21 -16.26 1.57
N LYS A 25 -25.76 -15.97 2.76
CA LYS A 25 -24.99 -15.56 3.95
C LYS A 25 -25.09 -16.67 4.99
N LEU A 26 -23.93 -17.15 5.46
CA LEU A 26 -23.84 -18.09 6.58
C LEU A 26 -23.22 -17.34 7.77
N PHE A 27 -23.96 -17.20 8.86
CA PHE A 27 -23.51 -16.39 10.00
C PHE A 27 -22.69 -17.23 11.00
N ASP A 28 -21.55 -16.69 11.44
CA ASP A 28 -20.73 -17.28 12.53
C ASP A 28 -21.06 -16.66 13.91
N GLY A 29 -21.76 -15.52 13.92
CA GLY A 29 -22.15 -14.79 15.12
C GLY A 29 -21.40 -13.47 15.30
N GLY A 30 -21.96 -12.59 16.13
CA GLY A 30 -21.37 -11.27 16.42
C GLY A 30 -21.28 -10.32 15.22
N GLY A 31 -21.96 -10.63 14.11
CA GLY A 31 -21.87 -9.87 12.85
C GLY A 31 -20.92 -10.49 11.82
N LEU A 32 -20.14 -11.51 12.17
CA LEU A 32 -19.31 -12.26 11.23
C LEU A 32 -20.17 -13.23 10.39
N PHE A 33 -19.96 -13.23 9.08
CA PHE A 33 -20.62 -14.16 8.17
C PHE A 33 -19.77 -14.47 6.93
N LEU A 34 -20.01 -15.65 6.35
CA LEU A 34 -19.50 -16.05 5.05
C LEU A 34 -20.53 -15.72 3.97
N TYR A 35 -20.13 -14.94 2.97
CA TYR A 35 -20.93 -14.62 1.81
C TYR A 35 -20.52 -15.50 0.62
N ILE A 36 -21.47 -16.27 0.11
CA ILE A 36 -21.27 -17.23 -0.96
C ILE A 36 -21.87 -16.64 -2.23
N THR A 37 -21.05 -16.51 -3.25
CA THR A 37 -21.40 -15.96 -4.56
C THR A 37 -20.96 -16.93 -5.66
N LYS A 38 -21.37 -16.66 -6.91
CA LYS A 38 -20.87 -17.38 -8.09
C LYS A 38 -19.34 -17.32 -8.19
N SER A 39 -18.73 -16.20 -7.81
CA SER A 39 -17.28 -15.96 -7.90
C SER A 39 -16.47 -16.53 -6.73
N GLY A 40 -17.12 -17.02 -5.68
CA GLY A 40 -16.47 -17.62 -4.52
C GLY A 40 -17.08 -17.25 -3.19
N LYS A 41 -16.34 -17.55 -2.11
CA LYS A 41 -16.74 -17.41 -0.72
C LYS A 41 -15.91 -16.33 -0.03
N TYR A 42 -16.55 -15.40 0.67
CA TYR A 42 -15.91 -14.21 1.25
C TYR A 42 -16.35 -14.01 2.69
N TRP A 43 -15.40 -13.73 3.58
CA TRP A 43 -15.67 -13.36 4.96
C TRP A 43 -16.01 -11.88 5.07
N TYR A 44 -17.10 -11.59 5.76
CA TYR A 44 -17.56 -10.24 6.05
C TYR A 44 -17.91 -10.08 7.52
N TYR A 45 -17.74 -8.86 8.01
CA TYR A 45 -18.19 -8.44 9.33
C TYR A 45 -19.16 -7.27 9.18
N ARG A 46 -20.42 -7.48 9.56
CA ARG A 46 -21.45 -6.42 9.63
C ARG A 46 -21.39 -5.76 11.01
N TYR A 47 -21.32 -4.45 11.04
CA TYR A 47 -21.29 -3.64 12.25
C TYR A 47 -22.03 -2.32 12.07
N ARG A 48 -22.20 -1.56 13.16
CA ARG A 48 -22.75 -0.20 13.14
C ARG A 48 -21.68 0.77 13.59
N TYR A 49 -21.58 1.89 12.89
CA TYR A 49 -20.71 3.00 13.25
C TYR A 49 -21.44 4.31 12.98
N GLN A 50 -21.50 5.19 13.99
CA GLN A 50 -22.21 6.48 13.92
C GLN A 50 -23.65 6.35 13.35
N GLY A 51 -24.41 5.38 13.84
CA GLY A 51 -25.80 5.14 13.44
C GLY A 51 -25.99 4.51 12.04
N LYS A 52 -24.91 4.25 11.29
CA LYS A 52 -24.96 3.64 9.95
C LYS A 52 -24.54 2.18 9.98
N ASP A 53 -25.29 1.33 9.30
CA ASP A 53 -24.89 -0.07 9.04
C ASP A 53 -23.73 -0.10 8.03
N LYS A 54 -22.64 -0.77 8.39
CA LYS A 54 -21.45 -0.96 7.55
C LYS A 54 -21.05 -2.43 7.48
N VAL A 55 -20.32 -2.77 6.43
CA VAL A 55 -19.80 -4.13 6.21
C VAL A 55 -18.30 -4.06 5.89
N LEU A 56 -17.49 -4.73 6.70
CA LEU A 56 -16.05 -4.87 6.51
C LEU A 56 -15.75 -6.20 5.80
N SER A 57 -15.01 -6.14 4.68
CA SER A 57 -14.48 -7.34 4.03
C SER A 57 -13.24 -7.84 4.78
N LEU A 58 -13.26 -9.09 5.24
CA LEU A 58 -12.14 -9.70 5.96
C LEU A 58 -11.24 -10.56 5.05
N GLY A 59 -11.78 -11.02 3.92
CA GLY A 59 -11.01 -11.70 2.87
C GLY A 59 -11.73 -12.88 2.22
N LYS A 60 -11.06 -13.54 1.27
CA LYS A 60 -11.61 -14.65 0.50
C LYS A 60 -11.26 -15.99 1.16
N TYR A 61 -12.22 -16.91 1.25
CA TYR A 61 -11.97 -18.31 1.60
C TYR A 61 -11.51 -19.08 0.34
N PRO A 62 -10.52 -20.00 0.41
CA PRO A 62 -9.86 -20.52 1.61
C PRO A 62 -8.61 -19.76 2.08
N VAL A 63 -8.19 -18.69 1.38
CA VAL A 63 -6.99 -17.89 1.74
C VAL A 63 -7.08 -17.40 3.19
N ILE A 64 -8.27 -16.98 3.62
CA ILE A 64 -8.61 -16.73 5.02
C ILE A 64 -9.46 -17.89 5.53
N SER A 65 -8.89 -18.66 6.45
CA SER A 65 -9.58 -19.75 7.15
C SER A 65 -10.62 -19.21 8.15
N LEU A 66 -11.54 -20.06 8.62
CA LEU A 66 -12.51 -19.69 9.66
C LEU A 66 -11.83 -19.17 10.93
N LYS A 67 -10.76 -19.83 11.38
CA LYS A 67 -9.97 -19.39 12.53
C LYS A 67 -9.45 -17.97 12.30
N LYS A 68 -8.83 -17.72 11.14
CA LYS A 68 -8.28 -16.41 10.83
C LYS A 68 -9.38 -15.33 10.69
N ALA A 69 -10.52 -15.67 10.12
CA ALA A 69 -11.67 -14.78 10.02
C ALA A 69 -12.18 -14.35 11.41
N ARG A 70 -12.20 -15.26 12.38
CA ARG A 70 -12.56 -14.94 13.78
C ARG A 70 -11.53 -14.02 14.45
N GLU A 71 -10.24 -14.27 14.26
CA GLU A 71 -9.18 -13.38 14.76
C GLU A 71 -9.33 -11.96 14.19
N LEU A 72 -9.52 -11.83 12.88
CA LEU A 72 -9.72 -10.55 12.21
C LEU A 72 -11.01 -9.85 12.67
N HIS A 73 -12.07 -10.62 12.92
CA HIS A 73 -13.32 -10.10 13.48
C HIS A 73 -13.12 -9.53 14.90
N ILE A 74 -12.38 -10.24 15.77
CA ILE A 74 -12.06 -9.74 17.12
C ILE A 74 -11.25 -8.45 17.03
N ALA A 75 -10.21 -8.41 16.18
CA ALA A 75 -9.40 -7.21 15.99
C ALA A 75 -10.25 -6.02 15.51
N ALA A 76 -11.10 -6.21 14.49
CA ALA A 76 -11.99 -5.17 13.99
C ALA A 76 -13.02 -4.72 15.05
N LYS A 77 -13.49 -5.64 15.89
CA LYS A 77 -14.39 -5.32 17.01
C LYS A 77 -13.67 -4.46 18.06
N SER A 78 -12.40 -4.73 18.37
CA SER A 78 -11.61 -3.92 19.30
C SER A 78 -11.45 -2.48 18.80
N VAL A 79 -11.18 -2.28 17.50
CA VAL A 79 -11.12 -0.95 16.87
C VAL A 79 -12.45 -0.22 17.01
N LEU A 80 -13.55 -0.92 16.73
CA LEU A 80 -14.89 -0.34 16.87
C LEU A 80 -15.20 0.07 18.32
N LEU A 81 -14.77 -0.73 19.30
CA LEU A 81 -14.94 -0.43 20.73
C LEU A 81 -14.10 0.78 21.18
N ALA A 82 -12.96 1.04 20.52
CA ALA A 82 -12.15 2.23 20.74
C ALA A 82 -12.80 3.51 20.16
N GLY A 83 -13.90 3.39 19.41
CA GLY A 83 -14.62 4.51 18.81
C GLY A 83 -14.19 4.81 17.37
N ASP A 84 -13.32 4.01 16.77
CA ASP A 84 -12.84 4.17 15.41
C ASP A 84 -13.60 3.30 14.40
N ASP A 85 -13.51 3.64 13.11
CA ASP A 85 -14.10 2.86 12.02
C ASP A 85 -13.09 1.80 11.50
N PRO A 86 -13.36 0.49 11.68
CA PRO A 86 -12.46 -0.58 11.23
C PRO A 86 -12.19 -0.57 9.71
N ASN A 87 -13.13 -0.06 8.91
CA ASN A 87 -12.96 0.04 7.47
C ASN A 87 -12.05 1.22 7.10
N GLN A 88 -12.12 2.33 7.83
CA GLN A 88 -11.18 3.44 7.67
C GLN A 88 -9.77 3.03 8.08
N GLU A 89 -9.60 2.32 9.19
CA GLU A 89 -8.28 1.82 9.59
C GLU A 89 -7.68 0.87 8.54
N LYS A 90 -8.50 -0.03 7.99
CA LYS A 90 -8.07 -0.92 6.91
C LYS A 90 -7.63 -0.16 5.66
N GLU A 91 -8.39 0.85 5.23
CA GLU A 91 -8.04 1.68 4.08
C GLU A 91 -6.80 2.54 4.36
N GLN A 92 -6.65 3.09 5.57
CA GLN A 92 -5.43 3.81 5.98
C GLN A 92 -4.21 2.88 6.03
N ALA A 93 -4.35 1.67 6.55
CA ALA A 93 -3.27 0.69 6.56
C ALA A 93 -2.87 0.28 5.14
N LYS A 94 -3.84 0.15 4.23
CA LYS A 94 -3.59 -0.09 2.80
C LYS A 94 -2.90 1.09 2.15
N ALA A 95 -3.38 2.32 2.39
CA ALA A 95 -2.78 3.55 1.89
C ALA A 95 -1.35 3.72 2.39
N LYS A 96 -1.09 3.47 3.69
CA LYS A 96 0.25 3.46 4.27
C LYS A 96 1.16 2.44 3.58
N ARG A 97 0.69 1.20 3.36
CA ARG A 97 1.47 0.17 2.64
C ARG A 97 1.78 0.57 1.19
N THR A 98 0.82 1.18 0.50
CA THR A 98 1.02 1.70 -0.86
C THR A 98 2.02 2.85 -0.85
N ALA A 99 1.86 3.82 0.05
CA ALA A 99 2.78 4.94 0.22
C ALA A 99 4.20 4.46 0.58
N THR A 100 4.36 3.45 1.43
CA THR A 100 5.67 2.84 1.71
C THR A 100 6.28 2.24 0.45
N ARG A 101 5.50 1.55 -0.39
CA ARG A 101 5.97 0.98 -1.66
C ARG A 101 6.29 2.04 -2.73
N GLN A 102 5.63 3.19 -2.66
CA GLN A 102 5.86 4.33 -3.56
C GLN A 102 6.85 5.35 -2.99
N SER A 103 7.37 5.12 -1.79
CA SER A 103 8.35 6.01 -1.17
C SER A 103 9.64 6.05 -1.98
N PHE A 104 10.31 7.21 -2.00
CA PHE A 104 11.59 7.35 -2.67
C PHE A 104 12.60 6.30 -2.20
N ARG A 105 12.64 6.03 -0.89
CA ARG A 105 13.54 5.03 -0.30
C ARG A 105 13.25 3.63 -0.79
N ALA A 106 11.98 3.19 -0.80
CA ALA A 106 11.63 1.86 -1.27
C ALA A 106 12.01 1.67 -2.76
N ILE A 107 11.79 2.70 -3.58
CA ILE A 107 12.16 2.67 -4.99
C ILE A 107 13.69 2.73 -5.17
N ALA A 108 14.39 3.52 -4.35
CA ALA A 108 15.84 3.59 -4.36
C ALA A 108 16.49 2.25 -3.96
N ASP A 109 15.92 1.56 -2.96
CA ASP A 109 16.36 0.22 -2.56
C ASP A 109 16.13 -0.80 -3.69
N GLU A 110 14.97 -0.77 -4.35
CA GLU A 110 14.69 -1.64 -5.51
C GLU A 110 15.64 -1.37 -6.68
N TRP A 111 15.83 -0.10 -7.03
CA TRP A 111 16.79 0.35 -8.03
C TRP A 111 18.21 -0.12 -7.70
N TYR A 112 18.61 0.03 -6.43
CA TYR A 112 19.91 -0.41 -5.94
C TYR A 112 20.09 -1.92 -6.10
N GLN A 113 19.11 -2.73 -5.69
CA GLN A 113 19.18 -4.19 -5.88
C GLN A 113 19.22 -4.58 -7.36
N HIS A 114 18.51 -3.84 -8.22
CA HIS A 114 18.51 -4.08 -9.66
C HIS A 114 19.86 -3.73 -10.31
N LYS A 115 20.54 -2.67 -9.87
CA LYS A 115 21.84 -2.23 -10.42
C LYS A 115 23.04 -2.94 -9.79
N LYS A 116 22.94 -3.39 -8.54
CA LYS A 116 24.03 -3.99 -7.76
C LYS A 116 24.75 -5.14 -8.49
N PRO A 117 24.08 -6.08 -9.17
CA PRO A 117 24.76 -7.15 -9.92
C PRO A 117 25.67 -6.66 -11.04
N GLY A 118 25.40 -5.48 -11.62
CA GLY A 118 26.21 -4.87 -12.68
C GLY A 118 27.46 -4.15 -12.18
N TRP A 119 27.59 -3.92 -10.86
CA TRP A 119 28.75 -3.23 -10.29
C TRP A 119 29.82 -4.22 -9.87
N LYS A 120 30.93 -4.23 -10.63
CA LYS A 120 32.10 -5.10 -10.34
C LYS A 120 32.83 -4.73 -9.05
N ASN A 121 32.66 -3.51 -8.54
CA ASN A 121 33.33 -3.03 -7.33
C ASN A 121 32.34 -2.92 -6.15
N PRO A 122 32.49 -3.75 -5.10
CA PRO A 122 31.63 -3.71 -3.91
C PRO A 122 31.67 -2.37 -3.17
N LYS A 123 32.81 -1.67 -3.16
CA LYS A 123 32.94 -0.35 -2.53
C LYS A 123 32.08 0.69 -3.23
N HIS A 124 31.95 0.60 -4.55
CA HIS A 124 31.10 1.50 -5.33
C HIS A 124 29.63 1.32 -4.95
N ALA A 125 29.15 0.08 -4.88
CA ALA A 125 27.79 -0.23 -4.44
C ALA A 125 27.51 0.36 -3.04
N GLN A 126 28.41 0.12 -2.09
CA GLN A 126 28.26 0.67 -0.74
C GLN A 126 28.25 2.20 -0.73
N GLN A 127 29.11 2.83 -1.53
CA GLN A 127 29.14 4.29 -1.65
C GLN A 127 27.84 4.84 -2.25
N VAL A 128 27.16 4.12 -3.15
CA VAL A 128 25.87 4.52 -3.73
C VAL A 128 24.79 4.60 -2.66
N ILE A 129 24.59 3.52 -1.91
CA ILE A 129 23.54 3.48 -0.89
C ILE A 129 23.85 4.39 0.30
N ASN A 130 25.12 4.51 0.69
CA ASN A 130 25.52 5.36 1.82
C ASN A 130 25.21 6.83 1.56
N THR A 131 25.51 7.38 0.37
CA THR A 131 25.21 8.80 0.13
C THR A 131 23.72 9.08 0.06
N LEU A 132 22.93 8.14 -0.48
CA LEU A 132 21.47 8.28 -0.47
C LEU A 132 20.95 8.27 0.96
N THR A 133 21.49 7.38 1.79
CA THR A 133 21.16 7.28 3.22
C THR A 133 21.56 8.53 4.00
N THR A 134 22.72 9.10 3.73
CA THR A 134 23.21 10.29 4.44
C THR A 134 22.52 11.57 4.01
N TYR A 135 22.34 11.78 2.71
CA TYR A 135 21.98 13.09 2.17
C TYR A 135 20.55 13.18 1.63
N VAL A 136 19.90 12.06 1.30
CA VAL A 136 18.60 12.09 0.60
C VAL A 136 17.47 11.53 1.46
N PHE A 137 17.68 10.36 2.05
CA PHE A 137 16.67 9.68 2.85
C PHE A 137 16.15 10.49 4.05
N PRO A 138 16.97 11.29 4.77
CA PRO A 138 16.47 12.11 5.87
C PRO A 138 15.46 13.18 5.44
N HIS A 139 15.46 13.58 4.16
CA HIS A 139 14.61 14.66 3.66
C HIS A 139 13.39 14.14 2.90
N ILE A 140 13.60 13.20 1.95
CA ILE A 140 12.54 12.72 1.04
C ILE A 140 12.37 11.21 1.04
N GLY A 141 13.09 10.47 1.89
CA GLY A 141 13.14 9.00 1.84
C GLY A 141 11.77 8.34 2.00
N ASP A 142 10.99 8.74 3.01
CA ASP A 142 9.68 8.15 3.29
C ASP A 142 8.54 8.80 2.48
N ARG A 143 8.86 9.83 1.68
CA ARG A 143 7.86 10.54 0.88
C ARG A 143 7.56 9.78 -0.41
N ASP A 144 6.30 9.78 -0.80
CA ASP A 144 5.84 9.25 -2.09
C ASP A 144 6.54 9.98 -3.23
N ILE A 145 7.15 9.22 -4.15
CA ILE A 145 7.91 9.75 -5.27
C ILE A 145 7.08 10.66 -6.20
N THR A 146 5.77 10.48 -6.25
CA THR A 146 4.85 11.30 -7.06
C THR A 146 4.63 12.69 -6.49
N HIS A 147 4.92 12.90 -5.20
CA HIS A 147 4.75 14.16 -4.51
C HIS A 147 6.06 14.92 -4.24
N ILE A 148 7.20 14.41 -4.73
CA ILE A 148 8.50 15.07 -4.55
C ILE A 148 8.66 16.15 -5.61
N MET A 149 8.81 17.39 -5.16
CA MET A 149 8.96 18.53 -6.05
C MET A 149 10.44 18.79 -6.38
N PRO A 150 10.77 19.36 -7.57
CA PRO A 150 12.14 19.70 -7.92
C PRO A 150 12.82 20.67 -6.94
N VAL A 151 12.03 21.58 -6.33
CA VAL A 151 12.54 22.52 -5.33
C VAL A 151 13.11 21.81 -4.11
N GLU A 152 12.55 20.67 -3.72
CA GLU A 152 13.03 19.89 -2.59
C GLU A 152 14.37 19.23 -2.92
N VAL A 153 14.50 18.70 -4.14
CA VAL A 153 15.77 18.15 -4.63
C VAL A 153 16.83 19.27 -4.72
N PHE A 154 16.45 20.45 -5.19
CA PHE A 154 17.34 21.62 -5.18
C PHE A 154 17.79 22.00 -3.76
N GLN A 155 16.90 21.99 -2.78
CA GLN A 155 17.23 22.28 -1.37
C GLN A 155 18.22 21.25 -0.81
N ILE A 156 18.01 19.96 -1.07
CA ILE A 156 18.93 18.89 -0.65
C ILE A 156 20.32 19.10 -1.27
N LEU A 157 20.38 19.40 -2.57
CA LEU A 157 21.65 19.62 -3.26
C LEU A 157 22.35 20.90 -2.80
N SER A 158 21.58 21.94 -2.50
CA SER A 158 22.10 23.21 -1.98
C SER A 158 22.68 23.06 -0.58
N ALA A 159 22.09 22.20 0.26
CA ALA A 159 22.60 21.93 1.61
C ALA A 159 23.98 21.26 1.63
N ILE A 160 24.43 20.68 0.52
CA ILE A 160 25.74 20.02 0.36
C ILE A 160 26.62 20.71 -0.69
N SER A 161 26.35 22.00 -0.96
CA SER A 161 27.08 22.78 -1.98
C SER A 161 28.56 22.98 -1.63
N ASP A 162 28.93 22.88 -0.35
CA ASP A 162 30.31 22.88 0.14
C ASP A 162 31.13 21.67 -0.39
N LYS A 163 30.45 20.62 -0.86
CA LYS A 163 31.03 19.38 -1.40
C LYS A 163 30.56 19.13 -2.84
N PRO A 164 31.07 19.86 -3.84
CA PRO A 164 30.52 19.88 -5.20
C PRO A 164 30.50 18.51 -5.89
N GLU A 165 31.55 17.69 -5.70
CA GLU A 165 31.56 16.32 -6.24
C GLU A 165 30.49 15.43 -5.61
N THR A 166 30.25 15.59 -4.31
CA THR A 166 29.23 14.83 -3.58
C THR A 166 27.84 15.27 -4.04
N ALA A 167 27.60 16.57 -4.17
CA ALA A 167 26.36 17.12 -4.70
C ALA A 167 26.05 16.59 -6.11
N SER A 168 27.05 16.59 -7.01
CA SER A 168 26.90 16.05 -8.36
C SER A 168 26.54 14.56 -8.35
N ARG A 169 27.22 13.74 -7.53
CA ARG A 169 26.91 12.30 -7.39
C ARG A 169 25.53 12.05 -6.79
N VAL A 170 25.13 12.83 -5.79
CA VAL A 170 23.79 12.73 -5.19
C VAL A 170 22.72 13.07 -6.22
N LYS A 171 22.90 14.15 -6.99
CA LYS A 171 21.98 14.52 -8.09
C LYS A 171 21.82 13.39 -9.11
N GLN A 172 22.93 12.81 -9.56
CA GLN A 172 22.89 11.69 -10.51
C GLN A 172 22.13 10.49 -9.97
N ARG A 173 22.32 10.16 -8.68
CA ARG A 173 21.63 9.04 -8.02
C ARG A 173 20.14 9.31 -7.85
N ILE A 174 19.77 10.53 -7.45
CA ILE A 174 18.36 10.94 -7.37
C ILE A 174 17.69 10.76 -8.74
N ASN A 175 18.30 11.30 -9.80
CA ASN A 175 17.77 11.18 -11.16
C ASN A 175 17.63 9.71 -11.59
N ALA A 176 18.64 8.87 -11.31
CA ALA A 176 18.58 7.45 -11.65
C ALA A 176 17.43 6.70 -10.95
N VAL A 177 17.10 7.08 -9.70
CA VAL A 177 15.94 6.53 -8.98
C VAL A 177 14.63 7.00 -9.61
N PHE A 178 14.51 8.28 -9.99
CA PHE A 178 13.33 8.79 -10.71
C PHE A 178 13.16 8.12 -12.09
N ASP A 179 14.24 7.95 -12.84
CA ASP A 179 14.20 7.26 -14.14
C ASP A 179 13.72 5.82 -13.99
N PHE A 180 14.18 5.12 -12.94
CA PHE A 180 13.73 3.77 -12.63
C PHE A 180 12.24 3.73 -12.20
N ALA A 181 11.79 4.73 -11.45
CA ALA A 181 10.38 4.88 -11.10
C ALA A 181 9.50 5.07 -12.34
N ILE A 182 9.97 5.81 -13.34
CA ILE A 182 9.27 6.00 -14.61
C ILE A 182 9.21 4.69 -15.40
N GLN A 183 10.35 4.00 -15.54
CA GLN A 183 10.42 2.72 -16.26
C GLN A 183 9.51 1.66 -15.65
N THR A 184 9.29 1.71 -14.35
CA THR A 184 8.42 0.78 -13.62
C THR A 184 6.98 1.28 -13.48
N GLY A 185 6.61 2.40 -14.12
CA GLY A 185 5.26 2.95 -14.15
C GLY A 185 4.78 3.54 -12.82
N ARG A 186 5.69 3.88 -11.91
CA ARG A 186 5.38 4.43 -10.57
C ARG A 186 5.21 5.95 -10.56
N THR A 187 5.79 6.63 -11.54
CA THR A 187 5.61 8.07 -11.78
C THR A 187 5.78 8.38 -13.26
N THR A 188 5.23 9.50 -13.72
CA THR A 188 5.45 10.05 -15.06
C THR A 188 6.30 11.32 -15.02
N TYR A 189 6.70 11.76 -13.82
CA TYR A 189 7.40 13.02 -13.59
C TYR A 189 8.92 12.84 -13.55
N ILE A 190 9.64 13.58 -14.40
CA ILE A 190 11.10 13.66 -14.39
C ILE A 190 11.51 14.90 -13.59
N VAL A 191 12.43 14.76 -12.63
CA VAL A 191 12.95 15.88 -11.80
C VAL A 191 13.98 16.76 -12.55
N GLN A 192 14.25 16.47 -13.81
CA GLN A 192 15.23 17.21 -14.63
C GLN A 192 14.69 18.61 -14.96
N SER A 193 15.52 19.60 -14.61
CA SER A 193 15.46 21.04 -14.93
C SER A 193 14.56 21.40 -16.12
N SER A 194 13.44 22.08 -15.82
CA SER A 194 12.72 23.03 -16.67
C SER A 194 12.78 22.81 -18.19
N LYS A 195 11.98 21.88 -18.74
CA LYS A 195 11.22 22.11 -19.99
C LYS A 195 9.91 21.30 -19.97
N THR A 196 8.80 22.05 -19.99
CA THR A 196 7.47 21.66 -20.48
C THR A 196 6.64 20.68 -19.63
N GLN A 197 5.79 21.23 -18.75
CA GLN A 197 4.50 20.58 -18.47
C GLN A 197 3.61 20.64 -19.72
N PRO A 198 2.78 19.61 -20.00
CA PRO A 198 1.88 19.60 -21.15
C PRO A 198 0.78 20.65 -20.97
N ASN A 199 0.47 21.40 -22.03
CA ASN A 199 -0.62 22.37 -22.05
C ASN A 199 -1.97 21.63 -22.20
N PRO A 200 -2.89 21.67 -21.21
CA PRO A 200 -4.20 21.04 -21.31
C PRO A 200 -5.21 21.95 -22.01
N LYS A 201 -4.92 22.31 -23.27
CA LYS A 201 -5.88 23.01 -24.14
C LYS A 201 -5.71 22.58 -25.59
N GLN A 202 -6.12 21.35 -25.92
CA GLN A 202 -6.79 21.00 -27.18
C GLN A 202 -7.53 19.67 -27.00
N ILE A 203 -8.72 19.74 -26.37
CA ILE A 203 -9.86 18.94 -26.81
C ILE A 203 -10.94 19.97 -27.05
N LYS A 204 -11.06 20.41 -28.30
CA LYS A 204 -12.23 21.09 -28.82
C LYS A 204 -12.76 20.23 -29.96
N GLU A 205 -14.01 19.80 -29.73
CA GLU A 205 -15.04 19.31 -30.67
C GLU A 205 -14.70 18.13 -31.58
#